data_AF-A0A439LL74-F1
#
_entry.id   AF-A0A439LL74-F1
#
_cell.length_a   1.000
_cell.length_b   1.000
_cell.length_c   1.000
_cell.angle_alpha   90.00
_cell.angle_beta   90.00
_cell.angle_gamma   90.00
#
_symmetry.space_group_name_H-M   'P 1'
#
loop_
_entity.id
_entity.type
_entity.pdbx_description
1 polymer ?
#
loop_
_entity_poly.entity_id
_entity_poly.type
_entity_poly.pdbx_seq_one_letter_code
_entity_poly.pdbx_strand_id
1 'polypeptide(L)'
;VLAALDAGREEIHAAFYDEGPVLRYGPAVTTLSQAVAMVVDGSPVLAGTAATQVAASAGRTFDIGSTSATAEIAVYARLAAAQGAGKKAEGEKPKPLYLRGADAKPQAGFILSRKKAGKKN
;
A
#
# COMPACT_ATOMS: atom_id res chain seq x y z
N VAL A 1 5.35 -13.22 -6.49
CA VAL A 1 5.56 -12.62 -5.15
C VAL A 1 4.30 -11.92 -4.68
N LEU A 2 3.79 -12.26 -3.50
CA LEU A 2 2.76 -11.45 -2.82
C LEU A 2 3.46 -10.49 -1.85
N ALA A 3 3.37 -9.19 -2.12
CA ALA A 3 3.73 -8.16 -1.15
C ALA A 3 2.48 -7.83 -0.32
N ALA A 4 2.53 -8.07 0.99
CA ALA A 4 1.42 -7.90 1.91
C ALA A 4 1.87 -7.09 3.13
N LEU A 5 1.25 -5.92 3.33
CA LEU A 5 1.51 -5.04 4.44
C LEU A 5 0.26 -4.94 5.32
N ASP A 6 0.42 -5.16 6.62
CA ASP A 6 -0.62 -4.88 7.61
C ASP A 6 -0.96 -3.38 7.56
N ALA A 7 -2.24 -3.07 7.30
CA ALA A 7 -2.76 -1.71 7.19
C ALA A 7 -3.53 -1.27 8.46
N GLY A 8 -3.61 -2.15 9.46
CA GLY A 8 -4.48 -2.03 10.63
C GLY A 8 -5.96 -2.21 10.29
N ARG A 9 -6.83 -2.24 11.32
CA ARG A 9 -8.29 -2.35 11.16
C ARG A 9 -8.74 -3.52 10.29
N GLU A 10 -8.10 -4.68 10.46
CA GLU A 10 -8.39 -5.89 9.67
C GLU A 10 -8.14 -5.75 8.15
N GLU A 11 -7.43 -4.69 7.74
CA GLU A 11 -7.03 -4.44 6.35
C GLU A 11 -5.58 -4.87 6.11
N ILE A 12 -5.33 -5.39 4.92
CA ILE A 12 -4.00 -5.65 4.37
C ILE A 12 -3.88 -4.87 3.07
N HIS A 13 -2.78 -4.16 2.88
CA HIS A 13 -2.41 -3.64 1.57
C HIS A 13 -1.62 -4.71 0.83
N ALA A 14 -2.16 -5.21 -0.28
CA ALA A 14 -1.54 -6.30 -1.03
C ALA A 14 -1.36 -5.96 -2.52
N ALA A 15 -0.27 -6.47 -3.10
CA ALA A 15 -0.04 -6.50 -4.54
C ALA A 15 0.60 -7.83 -4.93
N PHE A 16 0.18 -8.39 -6.06
CA PHE A 16 0.67 -9.68 -6.54
C PHE A 16 1.43 -9.54 -7.85
N TYR A 17 2.68 -10.00 -7.85
CA TYR A 17 3.59 -9.94 -8.99
C TYR A 17 3.94 -11.34 -9.46
N ASP A 18 4.16 -11.52 -10.76
CA ASP A 18 4.72 -12.76 -11.31
C ASP A 18 6.27 -12.79 -11.21
N GLU A 19 6.89 -13.74 -11.92
CA GLU A 19 8.34 -13.93 -11.99
C GLU A 19 9.06 -12.83 -12.78
N GLY A 20 8.34 -12.11 -13.65
CA GLY A 20 8.85 -11.06 -14.54
C GLY A 20 8.73 -9.64 -13.97
N PRO A 21 8.75 -9.49 -12.64
CA PRO A 21 8.15 -8.37 -11.90
C PRO A 21 6.87 -7.72 -12.47
N VAL A 22 6.03 -8.46 -13.19
CA VAL A 22 4.80 -7.90 -13.78
C VAL A 22 3.65 -8.04 -12.79
N LEU A 23 2.87 -6.97 -12.69
CA LEU A 23 1.71 -6.89 -11.81
C LEU A 23 0.59 -7.82 -12.31
N ARG A 24 0.27 -8.86 -11.54
CA ARG A 24 -0.84 -9.79 -11.79
C ARG A 24 -2.13 -9.32 -11.13
N TYR A 25 -2.00 -8.77 -9.93
CA TYR A 25 -3.07 -8.12 -9.21
C TYR A 25 -2.55 -6.84 -8.58
N GLY A 26 -3.26 -5.74 -8.83
CA GLY A 26 -2.80 -4.40 -8.46
C GLY A 26 -2.72 -4.19 -6.95
N PRO A 27 -1.98 -3.14 -6.51
CA PRO A 27 -2.03 -2.73 -5.12
C PRO A 27 -3.47 -2.40 -4.72
N ALA A 28 -3.98 -3.08 -3.70
CA ALA A 28 -5.35 -2.93 -3.23
C ALA A 28 -5.43 -3.11 -1.70
N VAL A 29 -6.50 -2.59 -1.12
CA VAL A 29 -6.94 -2.95 0.23
C VAL A 29 -7.64 -4.31 0.13
N THR A 30 -7.24 -5.25 0.96
CA THR A 30 -7.76 -6.62 1.02
C THR A 30 -7.93 -7.06 2.47
N THR A 31 -8.67 -8.12 2.71
CA THR A 31 -8.69 -8.82 4.01
C THR A 31 -7.65 -9.94 4.04
N LEU A 32 -7.41 -10.50 5.23
CA LEU A 32 -6.58 -11.70 5.39
C LEU A 32 -7.09 -12.89 4.56
N SER A 33 -8.41 -13.15 4.59
CA SER A 33 -9.00 -14.27 3.84
C SER A 33 -8.84 -14.11 2.32
N GLN A 34 -8.99 -12.88 1.82
CA GLN A 34 -8.75 -12.56 0.41
C GLN A 34 -7.27 -12.67 0.03
N ALA A 35 -6.35 -12.23 0.90
CA ALA A 35 -4.91 -12.39 0.67
C ALA A 35 -4.49 -13.86 0.64
N VAL A 36 -5.07 -14.70 1.52
CA VAL A 36 -4.90 -16.16 1.48
C VAL A 36 -5.41 -16.71 0.16
N ALA A 37 -6.63 -16.35 -0.26
CA ALA A 37 -7.21 -16.77 -1.53
C ALA A 37 -6.29 -16.50 -2.75
N MET A 38 -5.54 -15.40 -2.73
CA MET A 38 -4.58 -15.07 -3.81
C MET A 38 -3.39 -16.03 -3.91
N VAL A 39 -3.06 -16.78 -2.86
CA VAL A 39 -1.86 -17.61 -2.79
C VAL A 39 -2.13 -19.11 -2.68
N VAL A 40 -3.39 -19.54 -2.46
CA VAL A 40 -3.72 -20.96 -2.19
C VAL A 40 -3.37 -21.87 -3.35
N ASP A 41 -3.63 -21.41 -4.58
CA ASP A 41 -3.44 -22.19 -5.81
C ASP A 41 -2.00 -22.15 -6.33
N GLY A 42 -1.15 -21.34 -5.69
CA GLY A 42 0.24 -21.14 -6.08
C GLY A 42 1.22 -21.51 -4.96
N SER A 43 2.50 -21.21 -5.21
CA SER A 43 3.53 -21.20 -4.18
C SER A 43 4.39 -19.93 -4.30
N PRO A 44 3.77 -18.73 -4.29
CA PRO A 44 4.55 -17.50 -4.42
C PRO A 44 5.39 -17.24 -3.17
N VAL A 45 6.50 -16.53 -3.34
CA VAL A 45 7.22 -15.90 -2.22
C VAL A 45 6.32 -14.83 -1.60
N LEU A 46 6.24 -14.80 -0.27
CA LEU A 46 5.50 -13.79 0.50
C LEU A 46 6.48 -12.77 1.10
N ALA A 47 6.14 -11.48 1.08
CA ALA A 47 6.97 -10.43 1.68
C ALA A 47 6.11 -9.33 2.30
N GLY A 48 6.68 -8.59 3.25
CA GLY A 48 6.02 -7.51 3.98
C GLY A 48 5.52 -7.91 5.37
N THR A 49 5.00 -6.93 6.11
CA THR A 49 4.63 -7.08 7.54
C THR A 49 3.52 -8.09 7.79
N ALA A 50 2.67 -8.37 6.80
CA ALA A 50 1.59 -9.36 6.91
C ALA A 50 1.96 -10.74 6.31
N ALA A 51 3.18 -10.95 5.81
CA ALA A 51 3.56 -12.18 5.11
C ALA A 51 3.44 -13.43 5.98
N THR A 52 3.90 -13.38 7.23
CA THR A 52 3.82 -14.50 8.18
C THR A 52 2.38 -14.81 8.58
N GLN A 53 1.54 -13.78 8.74
CA GLN A 53 0.12 -13.94 9.05
C GLN A 53 -0.64 -14.62 7.90
N VAL A 54 -0.37 -14.22 6.65
CA VAL A 54 -0.94 -14.86 5.46
C VAL A 54 -0.49 -16.33 5.35
N ALA A 55 0.81 -16.60 5.54
CA ALA A 55 1.34 -17.97 5.52
C ALA A 55 0.67 -18.86 6.59
N ALA A 56 0.58 -18.37 7.82
CA ALA A 56 -0.04 -19.08 8.92
C ALA A 56 -1.52 -19.34 8.66
N SER A 57 -2.26 -18.35 8.17
CA SER A 57 -3.69 -18.49 7.87
C SER A 57 -3.97 -19.41 6.68
N ALA A 58 -3.03 -19.54 5.73
CA ALA A 58 -3.14 -20.47 4.62
C ALA A 58 -2.84 -21.93 5.03
N GLY A 59 -2.31 -22.17 6.23
CA GLY A 59 -2.05 -23.51 6.76
C GLY A 59 -0.98 -24.29 5.98
N ARG A 60 -0.07 -23.60 5.27
CA ARG A 60 0.99 -24.22 4.46
C ARG A 60 2.27 -23.39 4.47
N THR A 61 3.37 -24.01 4.08
CA THR A 61 4.69 -23.37 4.00
C THR A 61 4.84 -22.57 2.71
N PHE A 62 5.41 -21.38 2.82
CA PHE A 62 5.84 -20.53 1.72
C PHE A 62 7.27 -20.06 1.97
N ASP A 63 7.98 -19.72 0.91
CA ASP A 63 9.19 -18.92 1.04
C ASP A 63 8.80 -17.51 1.49
N ILE A 64 9.45 -17.03 2.55
CA ILE A 64 9.19 -15.71 3.12
C ILE A 64 10.41 -14.83 2.88
N GLY A 65 10.21 -13.72 2.17
CA GLY A 65 11.20 -12.67 1.98
C GLY A 65 11.26 -11.73 3.19
N SER A 66 11.70 -10.49 2.97
CA SER A 66 11.72 -9.50 4.06
C SER A 66 10.32 -9.26 4.64
N THR A 67 10.23 -9.25 5.97
CA THR A 67 9.02 -8.93 6.73
C THR A 67 8.98 -7.48 7.22
N SER A 68 9.96 -6.67 6.82
CA SER A 68 10.01 -5.25 7.16
C SER A 68 8.93 -4.44 6.43
N ALA A 69 8.54 -3.29 7.01
CA ALA A 69 7.56 -2.38 6.39
C ALA A 69 8.09 -1.68 5.13
N THR A 70 9.42 -1.60 4.98
CA THR A 70 10.11 -0.99 3.85
C THR A 70 11.24 -1.90 3.39
N ALA A 71 11.64 -1.75 2.12
CA ALA A 71 12.82 -2.44 1.60
C ALA A 71 14.12 -1.74 2.07
N GLU A 72 15.27 -2.36 1.81
CA GLU A 72 16.55 -1.69 1.99
C GLU A 72 16.74 -0.57 0.96
N ILE A 73 17.46 0.50 1.36
CA ILE A 73 17.70 1.65 0.48
C ILE A 73 18.36 1.26 -0.86
N ALA A 74 19.24 0.25 -0.85
CA ALA A 74 19.90 -0.26 -2.04
C ALA A 74 18.90 -0.86 -3.05
N VAL A 75 17.79 -1.43 -2.60
CA VAL A 75 16.72 -1.95 -3.46
C VAL A 75 16.01 -0.81 -4.18
N TYR A 76 15.67 0.27 -3.45
CA TYR A 76 15.07 1.47 -4.07
C TYR A 76 16.01 2.08 -5.13
N ALA A 77 17.31 2.22 -4.83
CA ALA A 77 18.29 2.74 -5.77
C ALA A 77 18.39 1.87 -7.03
N ARG A 78 18.42 0.54 -6.88
CA ARG A 78 18.44 -0.40 -8.01
C ARG A 78 17.18 -0.31 -8.86
N LEU A 79 15.99 -0.24 -8.24
CA LEU A 79 14.72 -0.09 -8.96
C LEU A 79 14.65 1.26 -9.69
N ALA A 80 15.16 2.33 -9.10
CA ALA A 80 15.23 3.64 -9.75
C ALA A 80 16.16 3.63 -10.97
N ALA A 81 17.35 3.01 -10.85
CA ALA A 81 18.28 2.85 -11.96
C ALA A 81 17.69 1.97 -13.08
N ALA A 82 17.02 0.86 -12.73
CA ALA A 82 16.39 -0.06 -13.68
C ALA A 82 15.16 0.54 -14.39
N GLN A 83 14.44 1.45 -13.74
CA GLN A 83 13.37 2.21 -14.40
C GLN A 83 13.87 3.25 -15.41
N GLY A 84 15.18 3.56 -15.39
CA GLY A 84 15.96 4.32 -16.37
C GLY A 84 15.24 5.38 -17.19
N ALA A 85 15.52 6.67 -16.94
CA ALA A 85 15.64 7.75 -17.95
C ALA A 85 14.55 7.90 -19.04
N GLY A 86 13.38 7.27 -18.93
CA GLY A 86 12.46 7.16 -20.08
C GLY A 86 10.99 6.85 -19.76
N LYS A 87 10.61 6.58 -18.50
CA LYS A 87 9.18 6.44 -18.13
C LYS A 87 8.57 7.66 -17.43
N LYS A 88 9.42 8.52 -16.87
CA LYS A 88 9.04 9.81 -16.29
C LYS A 88 9.99 10.85 -16.81
N ALA A 89 9.47 11.98 -17.26
CA ALA A 89 10.30 13.11 -17.65
C ALA A 89 11.14 13.54 -16.43
N GLU A 90 12.38 13.97 -16.69
CA GLU A 90 13.23 14.56 -15.67
C GLU A 90 12.46 15.70 -14.97
N GLY A 91 12.31 15.60 -13.63
CA GLY A 91 11.53 16.55 -12.83
C GLY A 91 10.08 16.17 -12.51
N GLU A 92 9.53 15.07 -13.04
CA GLU A 92 8.19 14.62 -12.64
C GLU A 92 8.18 14.05 -11.22
N LYS A 93 7.47 14.72 -10.31
CA LYS A 93 7.34 14.28 -8.91
C LYS A 93 6.61 12.93 -8.83
N PRO A 94 7.05 11.98 -7.99
CA PRO A 94 6.31 10.75 -7.76
C PRO A 94 4.93 11.07 -7.20
N LYS A 95 3.88 10.53 -7.83
CA LYS A 95 2.51 10.63 -7.35
C LYS A 95 2.29 9.58 -6.25
N PRO A 96 1.82 9.96 -5.06
CA PRO A 96 1.51 9.00 -4.00
C PRO A 96 0.35 8.09 -4.44
N LEU A 97 0.43 6.81 -4.06
CA LEU A 97 -0.67 5.86 -4.21
C LEU A 97 -1.39 5.74 -2.87
N TYR A 98 -2.56 6.36 -2.76
CA TYR A 98 -3.41 6.26 -1.59
C TYR A 98 -4.37 5.08 -1.75
N LEU A 99 -4.16 4.01 -0.97
CA LEU A 99 -5.04 2.84 -0.97
C LEU A 99 -6.25 3.02 -0.04
N ARG A 100 -6.11 3.83 1.00
CA ARG A 100 -7.20 4.18 1.91
C ARG A 100 -8.10 5.24 1.29
N GLY A 101 -9.41 5.10 1.51
CA GLY A 101 -10.38 6.16 1.22
C GLY A 101 -10.10 7.45 2.01
N ALA A 102 -10.71 8.56 1.59
CA ALA A 102 -10.59 9.81 2.31
C ALA A 102 -11.17 9.68 3.72
N ASP A 103 -10.31 9.69 4.75
CA ASP A 103 -10.69 9.68 6.18
C ASP A 103 -11.04 11.09 6.67
N ALA A 104 -11.74 11.85 5.83
CA ALA A 104 -12.16 13.20 6.16
C ALA A 104 -13.45 13.12 6.99
N LYS A 105 -13.35 13.38 8.29
CA LYS A 105 -14.54 13.65 9.10
C LYS A 105 -15.24 14.88 8.52
N PRO A 106 -16.57 14.86 8.28
CA PRO A 106 -17.30 16.06 7.94
C PRO A 106 -17.02 17.10 9.01
N GLN A 107 -16.63 18.31 8.62
CA GLN A 107 -16.42 19.41 9.56
C GLN A 107 -17.80 19.86 10.09
N ALA A 108 -18.36 19.10 11.02
CA ALA A 108 -19.56 19.45 11.74
C ALA A 108 -19.17 20.32 12.95
N GLY A 109 -19.28 21.64 12.79
CA GLY A 109 -19.28 22.58 13.91
C GLY A 109 -18.13 23.59 13.93
N PHE A 110 -18.38 24.79 13.39
CA PHE A 110 -18.63 26.02 14.17
C PHE A 110 -18.84 27.15 13.15
N ILE A 111 -20.10 27.52 12.86
CA ILE A 111 -20.34 28.73 12.07
C ILE A 111 -20.11 29.90 13.01
N LEU A 112 -18.95 30.55 12.90
CA LEU A 112 -18.70 31.82 13.58
C LEU A 112 -19.61 32.88 12.95
N SER A 113 -20.53 33.42 13.75
CA SER A 113 -21.37 34.54 13.32
C SER A 113 -20.49 35.73 12.93
N ARG A 114 -20.70 36.24 11.72
CA ARG A 114 -19.97 37.41 11.20
C ARG A 114 -20.25 38.60 12.11
N LYS A 115 -19.21 39.24 12.64
CA LYS A 115 -19.33 40.50 13.39
C LYS A 115 -19.95 41.54 12.47
N LYS A 116 -21.15 42.05 12.79
CA LYS A 116 -21.71 43.21 12.08
C LYS A 116 -20.73 44.38 12.26
N ALA A 117 -20.42 45.07 11.17
CA ALA A 117 -19.62 46.28 11.22
C ALA A 117 -20.26 47.25 12.22
N GLY A 118 -19.52 47.60 13.27
CA GLY A 118 -19.96 48.58 14.26
C GLY A 118 -20.27 49.89 13.54
N LYS A 119 -21.49 50.40 13.72
CA LYS A 119 -21.85 51.75 13.27
C LYS A 119 -20.95 52.71 14.05
N LYS A 120 -20.04 53.40 13.36
CA LYS A 120 -19.32 54.53 13.93
C LYS A 120 -20.36 55.64 14.13
N ASN A 121 -20.55 56.06 15.39
CA ASN A 121 -21.21 57.32 15.71
C ASN A 121 -20.31 58.48 15.30
#